data_AF-A0A7Y1XCK6-F1
#
_entry.id   AF-A0A7Y1XCK6-F1
#
_cell.length_a   1.000
_cell.length_b   1.000
_cell.length_c   1.000
_cell.angle_alpha   90.00
_cell.angle_beta   90.00
_cell.angle_gamma   90.00
#
_symmetry.space_group_name_H-M   'P 1'
#
loop_
_entity.id
_entity.type
_entity.pdbx_description
1 polymer ?
#
loop_
_entity_poly.entity_id
_entity_poly.type
_entity_poly.pdbx_seq_one_letter_code
_entity_poly.pdbx_strand_id
1 'polypeptide(L)' 'MDPLVIENTGVDADDVVDVARNFRRVSLGSDAIAALELGAARVAALFASSEPVYGVSTG' A
#
# COMPACT_ATOMS: atom_id res chain seq x y z
N MET A 1 -4.77 23.37 1.05
CA MET A 1 -3.83 22.39 0.51
C MET A 1 -4.62 21.33 -0.21
N ASP A 2 -4.20 20.98 -1.41
CA ASP A 2 -4.79 19.86 -2.14
C ASP A 2 -4.41 18.54 -1.44
N PRO A 3 -5.28 17.52 -1.49
CA PRO A 3 -4.96 16.21 -0.94
C PRO A 3 -3.67 15.65 -1.55
N LEU A 4 -2.90 14.93 -0.75
CA LEU A 4 -1.83 14.06 -1.27
C LEU A 4 -2.48 12.81 -1.87
N VAL A 5 -2.22 12.55 -3.14
CA VAL A 5 -2.63 11.31 -3.81
C VAL A 5 -1.45 10.34 -3.77
N ILE A 6 -1.62 9.21 -3.09
CA ILE A 6 -0.60 8.15 -3.05
C ILE A 6 -0.84 7.20 -4.22
N GLU A 7 0.16 7.08 -5.09
CA GLU A 7 0.20 6.14 -6.22
C GLU A 7 1.13 4.95 -5.89
N ASN A 8 1.58 4.22 -6.90
CA ASN A 8 2.56 3.14 -6.76
C ASN A 8 4.03 3.62 -6.74
N THR A 9 4.25 4.93 -6.60
CA THR A 9 5.57 5.57 -6.52
C THR A 9 5.91 5.96 -5.08
N GLY A 10 7.13 6.47 -4.87
CA GLY A 10 7.51 7.05 -3.58
C GLY A 10 6.73 8.32 -3.24
N VAL A 11 6.85 8.73 -1.97
CA VAL A 11 6.39 10.02 -1.45
C VAL A 11 7.57 10.87 -1.03
N ASP A 12 7.44 12.19 -1.06
CA ASP A 12 8.49 13.10 -0.62
C ASP A 12 8.46 13.29 0.91
N ALA A 13 9.61 13.68 1.49
CA ALA A 13 9.71 13.89 2.93
C ALA A 13 8.77 15.01 3.43
N ASP A 14 8.58 16.06 2.64
CA ASP A 14 7.69 17.18 2.97
C ASP A 14 6.22 16.76 2.98
N ASP A 15 5.82 15.86 2.06
CA ASP A 15 4.47 15.27 2.06
C ASP A 15 4.19 14.54 3.38
N VAL A 16 5.17 13.81 3.90
CA VAL A 16 5.06 13.10 5.18
C VAL A 16 4.91 14.08 6.34
N VAL A 17 5.70 15.16 6.36
CA VAL A 17 5.61 16.19 7.41
C VAL A 17 4.24 16.87 7.37
N ASP A 18 3.74 17.22 6.19
CA ASP A 18 2.47 17.89 6.02
C ASP A 18 1.28 17.03 6.44
N VAL A 19 1.30 15.73 6.13
CA VAL A 19 0.27 14.81 6.63
C VAL A 19 0.34 14.71 8.16
N ALA A 20 1.53 14.53 8.72
CA ALA A 20 1.72 14.25 10.15
C ALA A 20 1.49 15.47 11.06
N ARG A 21 1.83 16.68 10.59
CA ARG A 21 1.80 17.91 11.40
C ARG A 21 0.69 18.87 11.01
N ASN A 22 0.34 18.88 9.73
CA ASN A 22 -0.60 19.86 9.17
C ASN A 22 -1.94 19.22 8.75
N PHE A 23 -2.15 17.93 9.05
CA PHE A 23 -3.38 17.19 8.74
C PHE A 23 -3.78 17.29 7.26
N ARG A 24 -2.79 17.32 6.36
CA ARG A 24 -3.05 17.25 4.92
C ARG A 24 -3.83 15.97 4.62
N ARG A 25 -4.95 16.10 3.89
CA ARG A 25 -5.77 14.95 3.50
C ARG A 25 -5.01 14.03 2.56
N VAL A 26 -5.26 12.73 2.65
CA VAL A 26 -4.67 11.70 1.79
C VAL A 26 -5.77 10.93 1.08
N SER A 27 -5.54 10.61 -0.19
CA SER A 27 -6.34 9.68 -0.97
C SER A 27 -5.44 8.68 -1.68
N LEU A 28 -5.97 7.49 -2.00
CA LEU A 28 -5.28 6.54 -2.86
C LEU A 28 -5.65 6.82 -4.31
N GLY A 29 -4.63 6.83 -5.18
CA GLY A 29 -4.82 6.89 -6.61
C GLY A 29 -5.09 5.51 -7.21
N SER A 30 -5.41 5.50 -8.51
CA SER A 30 -5.81 4.27 -9.21
C SER A 30 -4.69 3.24 -9.25
N ASP A 31 -3.44 3.67 -9.37
CA ASP A 31 -2.32 2.75 -9.53
C ASP A 31 -1.97 2.08 -8.21
N ALA A 32 -2.11 2.80 -7.09
CA ALA A 32 -2.01 2.23 -5.75
C ALA A 32 -3.09 1.16 -5.51
N ILE A 33 -4.34 1.45 -5.87
CA ILE A 33 -5.45 0.51 -5.73
C ILE A 33 -5.20 -0.75 -6.56
N ALA A 34 -4.82 -0.61 -7.83
CA ALA A 34 -4.52 -1.75 -8.70
C ALA A 34 -3.36 -2.61 -8.16
N ALA A 35 -2.31 -1.96 -7.63
CA ALA A 35 -1.19 -2.67 -7.01
C ALA A 35 -1.60 -3.46 -5.75
N LEU A 36 -2.48 -2.88 -4.91
CA LEU A 36 -3.01 -3.55 -3.72
C LEU A 36 -3.87 -4.76 -4.09
N GLU A 37 -4.74 -4.65 -5.08
CA GLU A 37 -5.56 -5.77 -5.58
C GLU A 37 -4.69 -6.91 -6.10
N LEU A 38 -3.65 -6.60 -6.88
CA LEU A 38 -2.70 -7.59 -7.36
C LEU A 38 -1.92 -8.24 -6.20
N GLY A 39 -1.52 -7.45 -5.21
CA GLY A 39 -0.87 -7.94 -3.99
C GLY A 39 -1.75 -8.93 -3.23
N ALA A 40 -3.02 -8.60 -3.02
CA ALA A 40 -3.99 -9.47 -2.37
C ALA A 40 -4.17 -10.80 -3.12
N ALA A 41 -4.28 -10.76 -4.46
CA ALA A 41 -4.38 -11.96 -5.28
C ALA A 41 -3.15 -12.87 -5.16
N ARG A 42 -1.94 -12.28 -5.08
CA ARG A 42 -0.70 -13.03 -4.87
C ARG A 42 -0.65 -13.71 -3.51
N VAL A 43 -1.04 -13.01 -2.44
CA VAL A 43 -1.12 -13.60 -1.10
C VAL A 43 -2.13 -14.74 -1.06
N ALA A 44 -3.29 -14.59 -1.70
CA ALA A 44 -4.28 -15.66 -1.80
C ALA A 44 -3.73 -16.90 -2.52
N ALA A 45 -2.96 -16.72 -3.61
CA ALA A 45 -2.30 -17.82 -4.31
C ALA A 45 -1.23 -18.51 -3.44
N LEU A 46 -0.43 -17.74 -2.70
CA LEU A 46 0.57 -18.28 -1.77
C LEU A 46 -0.08 -19.07 -0.62
N PHE A 47 -1.22 -18.59 -0.10
CA PHE A 47 -1.97 -19.31 0.91
C PHE A 47 -2.49 -20.67 0.42
N ALA A 48 -2.86 -20.78 -0.87
CA ALA A 48 -3.29 -22.03 -1.48
C ALA A 48 -2.13 -22.94 -1.90
N SER A 49 -0.89 -22.45 -1.85
CA SER A 49 0.32 -23.21 -2.19
C SER A 49 0.71 -24.17 -1.07
N SER A 50 1.47 -25.22 -1.41
CA SER A 50 2.13 -26.09 -0.44
C SER A 50 3.48 -25.54 0.05
N GLU A 51 3.97 -24.45 -0.54
CA GLU A 51 5.19 -23.78 -0.12
C GLU A 51 4.98 -23.03 1.22
N PRO A 52 5.84 -23.23 2.24
CA PRO A 52 5.74 -22.50 3.49
C PRO A 52 6.15 -21.02 3.31
N VAL A 53 5.28 -20.10 3.74
CA VAL A 53 5.46 -18.65 3.62
C VAL A 53 5.24 -17.99 4.98
N TYR A 54 6.25 -17.25 5.45
CA TYR A 54 6.22 -16.56 6.73
C TYR A 54 5.09 -15.53 6.82
N GLY A 55 4.30 -15.61 7.90
CA GLY A 55 3.14 -14.76 8.13
C GLY A 55 1.92 -15.08 7.25
N VAL A 56 1.98 -16.13 6.43
CA VAL A 56 0.86 -16.61 5.60
C VAL A 56 0.48 -18.05 5.96
N SER A 57 1.41 -18.99 5.80
CA SER A 57 1.21 -20.41 6.13
C SER A 57 2.11 -20.89 7.28
N THR A 58 3.06 -20.06 7.70
CA THR A 58 3.78 -20.23 8.97
C THR A 58 3.60 -19.00 9.85
N GLY A 59 3.71 -19.19 11.17
CA GLY A 59 3.88 -18.08 12.11
C GLY A 59 5.20 -17.36 11.93
#